data_AF-A0A9P1IV96-F1
#
_entry.id   AF-A0A9P1IV96-F1
#
_cell.length_a   1.000
_cell.length_b   1.000
_cell.length_c   1.000
_cell.angle_alpha   90.00
_cell.angle_beta   90.00
_cell.angle_gamma   90.00
#
_symmetry.space_group_name_H-M   'P 1'
#
loop_
_entity.id
_entity.type
_entity.pdbx_description
1 polymer ?
#
loop_
_entity_poly.entity_id
_entity_poly.type
_entity_poly.pdbx_seq_one_letter_code
_entity_poly.pdbx_strand_id
1 'polypeptide(L)'
;MSSDIVFSTKTTASYDKFSIVMYISEGFLILLVNIFLAIKLFSHPNLRCQKEFVVIGSCIVFDIFFGMTYFSAGVFRLIVILKYEYFPLVSMFDCFSTIHNQLFIIITIMAGIQLFSTAIDRFICIFFPFFYIKLHHEYSYSIMFLPYLILIPLWIPGLTGAYENRLVKNFTMNCLLNQSITVNWYVYYRTIRIVCTILCIFIYVPIFVKMCLSIQNHTKLVPGSTKNNKRLLSMTKTVALITGSTFILFTIPDLITYFYPFVNSNVMYLMNLNKGVVNILIFMTTQKTLRQLMFPTKIQEIQSEAFSSRKKNTTVVQIG
;
A
#
# COMPACT_ATOMS: atom_id res chain seq x y z
N MET A 1 19.17 38.11 5.05
CA MET A 1 19.88 37.55 6.22
C MET A 1 20.52 36.24 5.81
N SER A 2 21.85 36.22 5.67
CA SER A 2 22.60 34.97 5.55
C SER A 2 22.41 34.24 6.87
N SER A 3 21.58 33.20 6.90
CA SER A 3 21.35 32.43 8.11
C SER A 3 22.48 31.44 8.24
N ASP A 4 23.39 31.70 9.18
CA ASP A 4 24.47 30.79 9.49
C ASP A 4 23.90 29.40 9.80
N ILE A 5 24.50 28.39 9.16
CA ILE A 5 24.08 27.01 9.32
C ILE A 5 24.61 26.51 10.67
N VAL A 6 23.70 26.19 11.58
CA VAL A 6 24.06 25.57 12.87
C VAL A 6 24.13 24.06 12.67
N PHE A 7 25.21 23.42 13.14
CA PHE A 7 25.43 21.99 13.02
C PHE A 7 25.15 21.25 14.34
N SER A 8 24.71 20.00 14.22
CA SER A 8 24.56 19.06 15.33
C SER A 8 25.91 18.46 15.72
N THR A 9 26.03 17.98 16.95
CA THR A 9 27.18 17.19 17.43
C THR A 9 27.26 15.79 16.81
N LYS A 10 26.22 15.34 16.10
CA LYS A 10 26.17 14.03 15.45
C LYS A 10 26.81 14.08 14.06
N THR A 11 27.81 13.23 13.84
CA THR A 11 28.46 13.02 12.54
C THR A 11 27.55 12.29 11.57
N THR A 12 27.60 12.63 10.28
CA THR A 12 26.91 11.87 9.22
C THR A 12 27.54 10.51 8.97
N ALA A 13 28.83 10.35 9.27
CA ALA A 13 29.57 9.10 9.11
C ALA A 13 29.05 7.94 9.98
N SER A 14 28.49 8.23 11.16
CA SER A 14 27.90 7.23 12.06
C SER A 14 26.51 6.76 11.63
N TYR A 15 25.95 7.35 10.56
CA TYR A 15 24.65 6.95 10.06
C TYR A 15 24.73 5.64 9.29
N ASP A 16 23.71 4.80 9.44
CA ASP A 16 23.67 3.49 8.79
C ASP A 16 23.49 3.64 7.26
N LYS A 17 24.62 3.54 6.54
CA LYS A 17 24.67 3.60 5.08
C LYS A 17 23.88 2.45 4.44
N PHE A 18 23.81 1.29 5.10
CA PHE A 18 23.08 0.14 4.59
C PHE A 18 21.58 0.44 4.47
N SER A 19 20.99 1.02 5.53
CA SER A 19 19.58 1.45 5.49
C SER A 19 19.26 2.40 4.33
N ILE A 20 20.17 3.33 4.00
CA ILE A 20 19.97 4.28 2.89
C ILE A 20 19.99 3.56 1.54
N VAL A 21 20.96 2.67 1.33
CA VAL A 21 21.06 1.89 0.10
C VAL A 21 19.78 1.08 -0.09
N MET A 22 19.30 0.41 0.96
CA MET A 22 18.06 -0.37 0.93
C MET A 22 16.84 0.49 0.63
N TYR A 23 16.72 1.69 1.23
CA TYR A 23 15.62 2.62 0.95
C TYR A 23 15.57 3.03 -0.52
N ILE A 24 16.74 3.30 -1.12
CA ILE A 24 16.84 3.67 -2.53
C ILE A 24 16.52 2.46 -3.41
N SER A 25 17.19 1.32 -3.21
CA SER A 25 17.06 0.16 -4.09
C SER A 25 15.69 -0.50 -4.01
N GLU A 26 15.19 -0.78 -2.80
CA GLU A 26 13.89 -1.42 -2.61
C GLU A 26 12.75 -0.45 -2.88
N GLY A 27 12.87 0.82 -2.43
CA GLY A 27 11.88 1.85 -2.73
C GLY A 27 11.71 2.06 -4.24
N PHE A 28 12.81 2.10 -4.98
CA PHE A 28 12.79 2.19 -6.44
C PHE A 28 12.18 0.95 -7.11
N LEU A 29 12.55 -0.26 -6.66
CA LEU A 29 11.98 -1.51 -7.16
C LEU A 29 10.47 -1.55 -6.96
N ILE A 30 10.00 -1.24 -5.75
CA ILE A 30 8.57 -1.20 -5.41
C ILE A 30 7.84 -0.20 -6.30
N LEU A 31 8.41 1.00 -6.46
CA LEU A 31 7.84 2.06 -7.27
C LEU A 31 7.70 1.64 -8.73
N LEU A 32 8.77 1.12 -9.34
CA LEU A 32 8.82 0.76 -10.75
C LEU A 32 7.82 -0.38 -11.08
N VAL A 33 7.83 -1.45 -10.27
CA VAL A 33 6.94 -2.60 -10.50
C VAL A 33 5.48 -2.21 -10.33
N ASN A 34 5.13 -1.44 -9.30
CA ASN A 34 3.74 -1.05 -9.06
C ASN A 34 3.25 0.00 -10.07
N ILE A 35 4.09 0.94 -10.54
CA ILE A 35 3.73 1.84 -11.64
C ILE A 35 3.41 1.03 -12.90
N PHE A 36 4.28 0.08 -13.26
CA PHE A 36 4.06 -0.77 -14.43
C PHE A 36 2.74 -1.55 -14.33
N LEU A 37 2.49 -2.18 -13.18
CA LEU A 37 1.26 -2.91 -12.91
C LEU A 37 0.03 -2.01 -12.96
N ALA A 38 0.08 -0.82 -12.37
CA ALA A 38 -1.01 0.14 -12.39
C ALA A 38 -1.35 0.56 -13.82
N ILE A 39 -0.34 0.93 -14.62
CA ILE A 39 -0.54 1.30 -16.04
C ILE A 39 -1.22 0.16 -16.79
N LYS A 40 -0.72 -1.07 -16.68
CA LYS A 40 -1.30 -2.23 -17.38
C LYS A 40 -2.73 -2.53 -16.91
N LEU A 41 -2.98 -2.50 -15.61
CA LEU A 41 -4.30 -2.77 -15.03
C LEU A 41 -5.34 -1.74 -15.48
N PHE A 42 -5.02 -0.44 -15.39
CA PHE A 42 -5.95 0.64 -15.74
C PHE A 42 -6.10 0.87 -17.24
N SER A 43 -5.10 0.49 -18.05
CA SER A 43 -5.20 0.55 -19.52
C SER A 43 -6.14 -0.50 -20.12
N HIS A 44 -6.40 -1.62 -19.42
CA HIS A 44 -7.28 -2.67 -19.92
C HIS A 44 -8.75 -2.44 -19.50
N PRO A 45 -9.67 -2.12 -20.45
CA PRO A 45 -11.05 -1.78 -20.12
C PRO A 45 -11.82 -2.92 -19.45
N ASN A 46 -11.53 -4.16 -19.84
CA ASN A 46 -12.19 -5.35 -19.28
C ASN A 46 -11.82 -5.60 -17.82
N LEU A 47 -10.60 -5.20 -17.40
CA LEU A 47 -10.11 -5.39 -16.04
C LEU A 47 -10.64 -4.30 -15.12
N ARG A 48 -10.62 -3.04 -15.56
CA ARG A 48 -11.13 -1.91 -14.75
C ARG A 48 -12.64 -1.94 -14.50
N CYS A 49 -13.42 -2.69 -15.29
CA CYS A 49 -14.85 -2.91 -15.05
C CYS A 49 -15.11 -3.96 -13.96
N GLN A 50 -14.12 -4.75 -13.57
CA GLN A 50 -14.26 -5.80 -12.57
C GLN A 50 -13.87 -5.28 -11.19
N LYS A 51 -14.83 -5.26 -10.26
CA LYS A 51 -14.72 -4.73 -8.89
C LYS A 51 -13.46 -5.20 -8.16
N GLU A 52 -13.18 -6.49 -8.27
CA GLU A 52 -12.02 -7.14 -7.66
C GLU A 52 -10.67 -6.56 -8.11
N PHE A 53 -10.54 -6.19 -9.38
CA PHE A 53 -9.31 -5.61 -9.93
C PHE A 53 -9.19 -4.13 -9.56
N VAL A 54 -10.30 -3.40 -9.40
CA VAL A 54 -10.27 -2.01 -8.91
C VAL A 54 -9.78 -1.96 -7.46
N VAL A 55 -10.26 -2.88 -6.60
CA VAL A 55 -9.78 -2.98 -5.21
C VAL A 55 -8.28 -3.34 -5.17
N ILE A 56 -7.82 -4.27 -6.00
CA ILE A 56 -6.39 -4.58 -6.13
C ILE A 56 -5.61 -3.35 -6.66
N GLY A 57 -6.16 -2.64 -7.63
CA GLY A 57 -5.58 -1.41 -8.17
C GLY A 57 -5.38 -0.35 -7.10
N SER A 58 -6.31 -0.23 -6.15
CA SER A 58 -6.16 0.65 -4.99
C SER A 58 -4.97 0.28 -4.10
N CYS A 59 -4.73 -1.02 -3.86
CA CYS A 59 -3.53 -1.48 -3.16
C CYS A 59 -2.23 -1.19 -3.94
N ILE A 60 -2.24 -1.39 -5.26
CA ILE A 60 -1.08 -1.08 -6.13
C ILE A 60 -0.77 0.43 -6.08
N VAL A 61 -1.79 1.30 -6.16
CA VAL A 61 -1.60 2.75 -6.05
C VAL A 61 -1.06 3.15 -4.68
N PHE A 62 -1.55 2.51 -3.59
CA PHE A 62 -0.96 2.71 -2.27
C PHE A 62 0.53 2.30 -2.24
N ASP A 63 0.88 1.16 -2.84
CA ASP A 63 2.27 0.68 -2.90
C ASP A 63 3.17 1.60 -3.78
N ILE A 64 2.61 2.34 -4.74
CA ILE A 64 3.33 3.42 -5.47
C ILE A 64 3.70 4.55 -4.51
N PHE A 65 2.75 5.07 -3.75
CA PHE A 65 3.04 6.11 -2.74
C PHE A 65 4.05 5.59 -1.70
N PHE A 66 3.91 4.33 -1.30
CA PHE A 66 4.84 3.66 -0.40
C PHE A 66 6.27 3.64 -0.97
N GLY A 67 6.48 3.11 -2.18
CA GLY A 67 7.79 3.08 -2.83
C GLY A 67 8.37 4.49 -3.04
N MET A 68 7.55 5.46 -3.46
CA MET A 68 7.95 6.86 -3.63
C MET A 68 8.44 7.49 -2.33
N THR A 69 7.80 7.17 -1.20
CA THR A 69 8.16 7.70 0.13
C THR A 69 9.57 7.25 0.51
N TYR A 70 9.85 5.95 0.44
CA TYR A 70 11.16 5.41 0.84
C TYR A 70 12.27 5.78 -0.15
N PHE A 71 11.98 5.76 -1.44
CA PHE A 71 12.93 6.21 -2.46
C PHE A 71 13.34 7.67 -2.24
N SER A 72 12.35 8.57 -2.09
CA SER A 72 12.63 10.00 -1.87
C SER A 72 13.33 10.26 -0.54
N ALA A 73 12.98 9.54 0.53
CA ALA A 73 13.70 9.62 1.82
C ALA A 73 15.16 9.16 1.69
N GLY A 74 15.40 8.05 0.99
CA GLY A 74 16.73 7.51 0.75
C GLY A 74 17.62 8.47 -0.04
N VAL A 75 17.10 9.00 -1.16
CA VAL A 75 17.81 10.00 -1.99
C VAL A 75 18.13 11.26 -1.18
N PHE A 76 17.15 11.78 -0.44
CA PHE A 76 17.34 12.98 0.39
C PHE A 76 18.45 12.78 1.44
N ARG A 77 18.42 11.65 2.16
CA ARG A 77 19.43 11.34 3.18
C ARG A 77 20.80 11.09 2.58
N LEU A 78 20.88 10.46 1.41
CA LEU A 78 22.13 10.29 0.68
C LEU A 78 22.76 11.65 0.35
N ILE A 79 21.97 12.60 -0.17
CA ILE A 79 22.45 13.95 -0.48
C ILE A 79 22.99 14.66 0.78
N VAL A 80 22.28 14.54 1.91
CA VAL A 80 22.71 15.15 3.18
C VAL A 80 24.06 14.58 3.65
N ILE A 81 24.24 13.25 3.57
CA ILE A 81 25.49 12.59 3.99
C ILE A 81 26.65 12.95 3.06
N LEU A 82 26.40 13.05 1.75
CA LEU A 82 27.45 13.39 0.78
C LEU A 82 27.88 14.86 0.89
N LYS A 83 26.98 15.75 1.32
CA LYS A 83 27.24 17.20 1.36
C LYS A 83 27.82 17.69 2.69
N TYR A 84 27.50 17.04 3.81
CA TYR A 84 27.86 17.53 5.14
C TYR A 84 28.53 16.46 5.99
N GLU A 85 29.56 16.84 6.74
CA GLU A 85 30.23 15.98 7.72
C GLU A 85 29.41 15.84 9.02
N TYR A 86 28.70 16.90 9.40
CA TYR A 86 27.79 16.94 10.56
C TYR A 86 26.37 17.28 10.09
N PHE A 87 25.36 16.73 10.76
CA PHE A 87 23.97 17.03 10.39
C PHE A 87 23.64 18.51 10.68
N PRO A 88 23.21 19.31 9.70
CA PRO A 88 22.71 20.65 9.98
C PRO A 88 21.41 20.57 10.78
N LEU A 89 21.20 21.56 11.64
CA LEU A 89 19.99 21.73 12.43
C LEU A 89 18.95 22.53 11.63
N VAL A 90 17.75 21.98 11.59
CA VAL A 90 16.61 22.51 10.83
C VAL A 90 15.39 22.61 11.74
N SER A 91 14.41 23.41 11.32
CA SER A 91 13.14 23.52 12.04
C SER A 91 12.24 22.31 11.79
N MET A 92 11.24 22.12 12.66
CA MET A 92 10.21 21.10 12.44
C MET A 92 9.47 21.33 11.12
N PHE A 93 9.18 22.59 10.80
CA PHE A 93 8.51 22.97 9.56
C PHE A 93 9.36 22.63 8.33
N ASP A 94 10.67 22.90 8.36
CA ASP A 94 11.56 22.53 7.25
C ASP A 94 11.56 21.01 7.01
N CYS A 95 11.59 20.21 8.09
CA CYS A 95 11.48 18.76 7.97
C CYS A 95 10.11 18.31 7.48
N PHE A 96 9.03 18.92 7.97
CA PHE A 96 7.67 18.67 7.50
C PHE A 96 7.56 18.91 5.99
N SER A 97 8.01 20.07 5.51
CA SER A 97 7.93 20.48 4.10
C SER A 97 8.72 19.60 3.12
N THR A 98 9.54 18.66 3.59
CA THR A 98 10.17 17.68 2.71
C THR A 98 9.15 16.72 2.10
N ILE A 99 9.31 16.41 0.81
CA ILE A 99 8.37 15.56 0.06
C ILE A 99 8.17 14.20 0.74
N HIS A 100 9.26 13.57 1.20
CA HIS A 100 9.17 12.26 1.82
C HIS A 100 8.41 12.26 3.15
N ASN A 101 8.50 13.32 3.97
CA ASN A 101 7.73 13.39 5.22
C ASN A 101 6.25 13.63 4.99
N GLN A 102 5.91 14.42 3.97
CA GLN A 102 4.52 14.52 3.51
C GLN A 102 3.98 13.14 3.14
N LEU A 103 4.71 12.41 2.30
CA LEU A 103 4.33 11.07 1.90
C LEU A 103 4.29 10.09 3.09
N PHE A 104 5.21 10.19 4.06
CA PHE A 104 5.20 9.36 5.27
C PHE A 104 3.92 9.52 6.09
N ILE A 105 3.42 10.75 6.25
CA ILE A 105 2.14 11.01 6.93
C ILE A 105 1.00 10.35 6.17
N ILE A 106 0.97 10.55 4.84
CA ILE A 106 -0.01 9.96 3.93
C ILE A 106 -0.04 8.43 4.08
N ILE A 107 1.11 7.76 3.90
CA ILE A 107 1.15 6.29 3.95
C ILE A 107 0.87 5.75 5.35
N THR A 108 1.23 6.48 6.42
CA THR A 108 0.99 6.03 7.80
C THR A 108 -0.51 5.93 8.07
N ILE A 109 -1.26 6.97 7.73
CA ILE A 109 -2.72 7.01 7.93
C ILE A 109 -3.41 6.05 6.93
N MET A 110 -3.02 6.12 5.66
CA MET A 110 -3.63 5.34 4.59
C MET A 110 -3.43 3.84 4.77
N ALA A 111 -2.29 3.38 5.30
CA ALA A 111 -2.03 1.94 5.45
C ALA A 111 -3.11 1.23 6.27
N GLY A 112 -3.58 1.87 7.35
CA GLY A 112 -4.63 1.33 8.21
C GLY A 112 -6.01 1.41 7.55
N ILE A 113 -6.38 2.61 7.09
CA ILE A 113 -7.72 2.87 6.51
C ILE A 113 -7.93 2.03 5.25
N GLN A 114 -6.95 2.00 4.34
CA GLN A 114 -7.02 1.22 3.11
C GLN A 114 -7.19 -0.27 3.39
N LEU A 115 -6.42 -0.82 4.34
CA LEU A 115 -6.54 -2.23 4.73
C LEU A 115 -7.95 -2.51 5.28
N PHE A 116 -8.47 -1.61 6.10
CA PHE A 116 -9.82 -1.74 6.67
C PHE A 116 -10.93 -1.65 5.61
N SER A 117 -10.83 -0.70 4.69
CA SER A 117 -11.75 -0.60 3.55
C SER A 117 -11.74 -1.86 2.69
N THR A 118 -10.57 -2.44 2.44
CA THR A 118 -10.47 -3.71 1.69
C THR A 118 -11.06 -4.89 2.47
N ALA A 119 -10.91 -4.93 3.80
CA ALA A 119 -11.51 -5.95 4.65
C ALA A 119 -13.05 -5.87 4.63
N ILE A 120 -13.61 -4.65 4.67
CA ILE A 120 -15.06 -4.42 4.54
C ILE A 120 -15.58 -4.89 3.18
N ASP A 121 -14.89 -4.56 2.07
CA ASP A 121 -15.27 -5.03 0.73
C ASP A 121 -15.37 -6.57 0.70
N ARG A 122 -14.38 -7.27 1.27
CA ARG A 122 -14.39 -8.74 1.34
C ARG A 122 -15.44 -9.29 2.26
N PHE A 123 -15.69 -8.63 3.38
CA PHE A 123 -16.78 -8.99 4.28
C PHE A 123 -18.12 -8.94 3.54
N ILE A 124 -18.42 -7.84 2.84
CA ILE A 124 -19.68 -7.68 2.10
C ILE A 124 -19.77 -8.73 0.98
N CYS A 125 -18.68 -8.95 0.25
CA CYS A 125 -18.62 -9.94 -0.83
C CYS A 125 -18.96 -11.37 -0.35
N ILE A 126 -18.44 -11.78 0.81
CA ILE A 126 -18.60 -13.15 1.33
C ILE A 126 -19.89 -13.31 2.13
N PHE A 127 -20.29 -12.29 2.90
CA PHE A 127 -21.49 -12.37 3.72
C PHE A 127 -22.77 -12.12 2.92
N PHE A 128 -22.73 -11.22 1.94
CA PHE A 128 -23.90 -10.76 1.19
C PHE A 128 -23.66 -10.83 -0.34
N PRO A 129 -23.44 -12.01 -0.92
CA PRO A 129 -23.06 -12.16 -2.33
C PRO A 129 -24.10 -11.60 -3.30
N PHE A 130 -25.40 -11.77 -3.02
CA PHE A 130 -26.48 -11.25 -3.87
C PHE A 130 -26.50 -9.71 -3.90
N PHE A 131 -26.27 -9.08 -2.75
CA PHE A 131 -26.15 -7.62 -2.67
C PHE A 131 -24.89 -7.15 -3.40
N TYR A 132 -23.77 -7.84 -3.18
CA TYR A 132 -22.49 -7.51 -3.81
C TYR A 132 -22.54 -7.56 -5.33
N ILE A 133 -23.22 -8.57 -5.91
CA ILE A 133 -23.40 -8.67 -7.37
C ILE A 133 -24.20 -7.50 -7.92
N LYS A 134 -25.27 -7.07 -7.22
CA LYS A 134 -26.14 -5.96 -7.63
C LYS A 134 -25.48 -4.58 -7.55
N LEU A 135 -24.44 -4.40 -6.72
CA LEU A 135 -23.73 -3.13 -6.63
C LEU A 135 -23.14 -2.72 -7.99
N HIS A 136 -23.11 -1.42 -8.30
CA HIS A 136 -22.49 -0.94 -9.54
C HIS A 136 -20.94 -0.90 -9.41
N HIS A 137 -20.23 -0.67 -10.51
CA HIS A 137 -18.77 -0.58 -10.50
C HIS A 137 -18.26 0.69 -9.79
N GLU A 138 -19.09 1.74 -9.73
CA GLU A 138 -18.83 2.98 -8.99
C GLU A 138 -18.49 2.73 -7.52
N TYR A 139 -19.13 1.75 -6.88
CA TYR A 139 -18.85 1.36 -5.50
C TYR A 139 -17.37 1.02 -5.27
N SER A 140 -16.74 0.29 -6.21
CA SER A 140 -15.33 -0.08 -6.07
C SER A 140 -14.40 1.11 -6.24
N TYR A 141 -14.76 2.09 -7.08
CA TYR A 141 -14.05 3.36 -7.17
C TYR A 141 -14.23 4.19 -5.90
N SER A 142 -15.43 4.18 -5.29
CA SER A 142 -15.64 4.81 -3.99
C SER A 142 -14.74 4.21 -2.91
N ILE A 143 -14.63 2.87 -2.82
CA ILE A 143 -13.67 2.22 -1.90
C ILE A 143 -12.23 2.65 -2.18
N MET A 144 -11.87 2.80 -3.46
CA MET A 144 -10.52 3.20 -3.85
C MET A 144 -10.21 4.65 -3.48
N PHE A 145 -11.14 5.59 -3.66
CA PHE A 145 -10.88 7.03 -3.49
C PHE A 145 -11.25 7.57 -2.11
N LEU A 146 -12.25 7.00 -1.43
CA LEU A 146 -12.73 7.48 -0.13
C LEU A 146 -11.62 7.58 0.93
N PRO A 147 -10.70 6.60 1.07
CA PRO A 147 -9.59 6.73 2.02
C PRO A 147 -8.71 7.98 1.79
N TYR A 148 -8.50 8.36 0.52
CA TYR A 148 -7.73 9.56 0.16
C TYR A 148 -8.47 10.85 0.51
N LEU A 149 -9.81 10.86 0.48
CA LEU A 149 -10.60 12.01 0.92
C LEU A 149 -10.56 12.18 2.45
N ILE A 150 -10.61 11.08 3.20
CA ILE A 150 -10.51 11.08 4.68
C ILE A 150 -9.15 11.60 5.15
N LEU A 151 -8.11 11.41 4.34
CA LEU A 151 -6.75 11.84 4.65
C LEU A 151 -6.59 13.37 4.74
N ILE A 152 -7.31 14.13 3.91
CA ILE A 152 -7.18 15.59 3.83
C ILE A 152 -7.38 16.27 5.20
N PRO A 153 -8.51 16.05 5.92
CA PRO A 153 -8.71 16.66 7.23
C PRO A 153 -7.74 16.13 8.28
N LEU A 154 -7.25 14.89 8.15
CA LEU A 154 -6.27 14.33 9.09
C LEU A 154 -4.86 14.89 8.89
N TRP A 155 -4.54 15.40 7.70
CA TRP A 155 -3.24 16.00 7.39
C TRP A 155 -3.08 17.43 7.95
N ILE A 156 -4.17 18.22 7.96
CA ILE A 156 -4.17 19.63 8.37
C ILE A 156 -3.56 19.85 9.78
N PRO A 157 -3.89 19.07 10.82
CA PRO A 157 -3.32 19.30 12.15
C PRO A 157 -1.80 19.04 12.24
N GLY A 158 -1.28 18.16 11.37
CA GLY A 158 0.17 17.95 11.25
C GLY A 158 0.86 19.19 10.69
N LEU A 159 0.26 19.82 9.67
CA LEU A 159 0.76 21.07 9.10
C LEU A 159 0.73 22.22 10.12
N THR A 160 -0.39 22.39 10.85
CA THR A 160 -0.51 23.49 11.83
C THR A 160 0.50 23.34 12.95
N GLY A 161 0.65 22.13 13.51
CA GLY A 161 1.62 21.85 14.56
C GLY A 161 3.08 22.03 14.10
N ALA A 162 3.40 21.68 12.85
CA ALA A 162 4.73 21.95 12.29
C ALA A 162 4.99 23.46 12.09
N TYR A 163 3.98 24.20 11.63
CA TYR A 163 4.08 25.63 11.35
C TYR A 163 4.29 26.50 12.60
N GLU A 164 3.69 26.12 13.73
CA GLU A 164 3.92 26.75 15.04
C GLU A 164 5.40 26.66 15.46
N ASN A 165 6.09 25.60 15.06
CA ASN A 165 7.48 25.33 15.41
C ASN A 165 8.49 25.72 14.31
N ARG A 166 8.12 26.63 13.39
CA ARG A 166 8.97 27.02 12.25
C ARG A 166 10.26 27.77 12.61
N LEU A 167 10.31 28.40 13.78
CA LEU A 167 11.46 29.22 14.20
C LEU A 167 12.52 28.41 14.98
N VAL A 168 12.15 27.26 15.53
CA VAL A 168 13.00 26.48 16.45
C VAL A 168 13.82 25.45 15.67
N LYS A 169 15.14 25.67 15.55
CA LYS A 169 16.06 24.78 14.81
C LYS A 169 16.77 23.78 15.72
N ASN A 170 16.03 22.77 16.19
CA ASN A 170 16.55 21.76 17.12
C ASN A 170 16.60 20.34 16.54
N PHE A 171 16.20 20.16 15.27
CA PHE A 171 16.10 18.84 14.65
C PHE A 171 17.21 18.62 13.63
N THR A 172 17.71 17.39 13.55
CA THR A 172 18.69 17.01 12.54
C THR A 172 18.05 16.98 11.15
N MET A 173 18.75 17.44 10.11
CA MET A 173 18.30 17.37 8.71
C MET A 173 18.15 15.96 8.13
N ASN A 174 18.29 14.90 8.95
CA ASN A 174 17.82 13.55 8.62
C ASN A 174 16.27 13.48 8.54
N CYS A 175 15.58 14.43 9.18
CA CYS A 175 14.14 14.65 9.10
C CYS A 175 13.33 13.36 9.22
N LEU A 176 13.48 12.67 10.35
CA LEU A 176 12.63 11.52 10.67
C LEU A 176 11.18 11.99 10.89
N LEU A 177 10.20 11.11 10.64
CA LEU A 177 8.78 11.44 10.80
C LEU A 177 8.45 11.93 12.23
N ASN A 178 9.07 11.36 13.26
CA ASN A 178 8.88 11.80 14.65
C ASN A 178 9.51 13.17 14.98
N GLN A 179 10.29 13.74 14.06
CA GLN A 179 10.88 15.08 14.15
C GLN A 179 10.11 16.10 13.31
N SER A 180 9.34 15.66 12.30
CA SER A 180 8.60 16.54 11.39
C SER A 180 7.22 16.93 11.89
N ILE A 181 6.68 16.21 12.87
CA ILE A 181 5.37 16.51 13.47
C ILE A 181 5.47 16.45 14.98
N THR A 182 4.52 17.08 15.68
CA THR A 182 4.48 17.03 17.14
C THR A 182 4.22 15.60 17.63
N VAL A 183 4.72 15.28 18.81
CA VAL A 183 4.64 13.93 19.39
C VAL A 183 3.18 13.45 19.50
N ASN A 184 2.26 14.33 19.87
CA ASN A 184 0.83 14.00 19.98
C ASN A 184 0.24 13.56 18.65
N TRP A 185 0.50 14.30 17.56
CA TRP A 185 0.01 13.94 16.23
C TRP A 185 0.69 12.68 15.68
N TYR A 186 1.99 12.51 15.95
CA TYR A 186 2.72 11.30 15.58
C TYR A 186 2.12 10.05 16.22
N VAL A 187 1.86 10.10 17.53
CA VAL A 187 1.20 9.01 18.26
C VAL A 187 -0.21 8.79 17.72
N TYR A 188 -0.98 9.85 17.51
CA TYR A 188 -2.35 9.78 17.00
C TYR A 188 -2.45 9.08 15.63
N TYR A 189 -1.63 9.47 14.64
CA TYR A 189 -1.64 8.84 13.32
C TYR A 189 -1.25 7.36 13.37
N ARG A 190 -0.31 7.00 14.25
CA ARG A 190 0.05 5.60 14.48
C ARG A 190 -1.07 4.82 15.15
N THR A 191 -1.77 5.41 16.12
CA THR A 191 -2.93 4.80 16.77
C THR A 191 -4.04 4.51 15.78
N ILE A 192 -4.38 5.44 14.87
CA ILE A 192 -5.36 5.20 13.80
C ILE A 192 -5.00 3.93 13.02
N ARG A 193 -3.75 3.85 12.56
CA ARG A 193 -3.26 2.69 11.82
C ARG A 193 -3.38 1.40 12.62
N ILE A 194 -2.91 1.38 13.87
CA ILE A 194 -2.96 0.20 14.75
C ILE A 194 -4.41 -0.25 14.96
N VAL A 195 -5.32 0.65 15.33
CA VAL A 195 -6.73 0.35 15.55
C VAL A 195 -7.38 -0.20 14.29
N CYS A 196 -7.17 0.43 13.13
CA CYS A 196 -7.69 -0.09 11.86
C CYS A 196 -7.17 -1.50 11.56
N THR A 197 -5.88 -1.77 11.78
CA THR A 197 -5.32 -3.11 11.54
C THR A 197 -5.88 -4.17 12.50
N ILE A 198 -6.10 -3.83 13.77
CA ILE A 198 -6.72 -4.73 14.75
C ILE A 198 -8.18 -5.03 14.34
N LEU A 199 -8.95 -4.01 13.97
CA LEU A 199 -10.31 -4.19 13.47
C LEU A 199 -10.36 -5.06 12.22
N CYS A 200 -9.36 -4.97 11.32
CA CYS A 200 -9.25 -5.87 10.18
C CYS A 200 -9.16 -7.33 10.61
N ILE A 201 -8.32 -7.66 11.60
CA ILE A 201 -8.15 -9.04 12.09
C ILE A 201 -9.49 -9.59 12.58
N PHE A 202 -10.24 -8.81 13.37
CA PHE A 202 -11.56 -9.19 13.84
C PHE A 202 -12.56 -9.44 12.70
N ILE A 203 -12.46 -8.72 11.58
CA ILE A 203 -13.28 -8.96 10.37
C ILE A 203 -12.81 -10.18 9.59
N TYR A 204 -11.51 -10.46 9.54
CA TYR A 204 -10.97 -11.59 8.77
C TYR A 204 -11.25 -12.96 9.40
N VAL A 205 -11.35 -13.04 10.73
CA VAL A 205 -11.71 -14.30 11.43
C VAL A 205 -13.06 -14.87 10.94
N PRO A 206 -14.19 -14.14 10.98
CA PRO A 206 -15.48 -14.65 10.51
C PRO A 206 -15.50 -14.85 8.98
N ILE A 207 -14.78 -14.04 8.21
CA ILE A 207 -14.56 -14.26 6.77
C ILE A 207 -13.94 -15.64 6.53
N PHE A 208 -12.86 -15.95 7.24
CA PHE A 208 -12.12 -17.20 7.09
C PHE A 208 -12.99 -18.41 7.46
N VAL A 209 -13.70 -18.34 8.61
CA VAL A 209 -14.61 -19.41 9.04
C VAL A 209 -15.72 -19.66 8.02
N LYS A 210 -16.42 -18.60 7.57
CA LYS A 210 -17.50 -18.74 6.59
C LYS A 210 -16.99 -19.29 5.26
N MET A 211 -15.80 -18.89 4.85
CA MET A 211 -15.15 -19.38 3.63
C MET A 211 -14.81 -20.87 3.72
N CYS A 212 -14.20 -21.32 4.83
CA CYS A 212 -13.89 -22.73 5.06
C CYS A 212 -15.17 -23.59 5.04
N LEU A 213 -16.23 -23.15 5.70
CA LEU A 213 -17.52 -23.85 5.70
C LEU A 213 -18.15 -23.89 4.29
N SER A 214 -18.09 -22.78 3.55
CA SER A 214 -18.60 -22.71 2.17
C SER A 214 -17.89 -23.68 1.24
N ILE A 215 -16.55 -23.78 1.32
CA ILE A 215 -15.77 -24.73 0.53
C ILE A 215 -16.21 -26.16 0.84
N GLN A 216 -16.26 -26.54 2.13
CA GLN A 216 -16.64 -27.88 2.56
C GLN A 216 -18.02 -28.28 2.04
N ASN A 217 -19.00 -27.37 2.12
CA ASN A 217 -20.36 -27.61 1.66
C ASN A 217 -20.44 -27.73 0.13
N HIS A 218 -19.71 -26.92 -0.63
CA HIS A 218 -19.71 -26.98 -2.09
C HIS A 218 -19.00 -28.22 -2.66
N THR A 219 -17.94 -28.71 -2.01
CA THR A 219 -17.29 -29.98 -2.40
C THR A 219 -18.24 -31.18 -2.32
N LYS A 220 -19.29 -31.10 -1.47
CA LYS A 220 -20.26 -32.18 -1.32
C LYS A 220 -21.39 -32.16 -2.35
N LEU A 221 -21.73 -31.00 -2.92
CA LEU A 221 -23.00 -30.82 -3.64
C LEU A 221 -22.90 -30.76 -5.17
N VAL A 222 -21.83 -30.19 -5.77
CA VAL A 222 -21.75 -30.07 -7.24
C VAL A 222 -20.29 -30.10 -7.73
N PRO A 223 -19.81 -31.23 -8.30
CA PRO A 223 -18.44 -31.34 -8.83
C PRO A 223 -18.12 -30.40 -10.02
N GLY A 224 -19.15 -29.83 -10.67
CA GLY A 224 -19.02 -29.05 -11.91
C GLY A 224 -18.93 -27.52 -11.79
N SER A 225 -19.41 -26.90 -10.70
CA SER A 225 -19.49 -25.41 -10.55
C SER A 225 -18.19 -24.78 -10.01
N THR A 226 -17.04 -25.34 -10.38
CA THR A 226 -15.79 -25.07 -9.65
C THR A 226 -15.00 -23.85 -10.13
N LYS A 227 -15.21 -23.36 -11.36
CA LYS A 227 -14.32 -22.33 -11.95
C LYS A 227 -14.44 -20.96 -11.29
N ASN A 228 -15.66 -20.47 -11.05
CA ASN A 228 -15.90 -19.17 -10.40
C ASN A 228 -15.54 -19.21 -8.91
N ASN A 229 -15.88 -20.30 -8.21
CA ASN A 229 -15.52 -20.48 -6.81
C ASN A 229 -14.01 -20.59 -6.60
N LYS A 230 -13.28 -21.28 -7.48
CA LYS A 230 -11.80 -21.34 -7.45
C LYS A 230 -11.18 -19.96 -7.63
N ARG A 231 -11.75 -19.12 -8.51
CA ARG A 231 -11.28 -17.74 -8.71
C ARG A 231 -11.49 -16.89 -7.47
N LEU A 232 -12.70 -16.92 -6.90
CA LEU A 232 -13.03 -16.21 -5.66
C LEU A 232 -12.11 -16.66 -4.51
N LEU A 233 -11.87 -17.98 -4.38
CA LEU A 233 -10.97 -18.56 -3.40
C LEU A 233 -9.53 -18.03 -3.52
N SER A 234 -9.00 -18.01 -4.75
CA SER A 234 -7.66 -17.50 -5.02
C SER A 234 -7.51 -16.02 -4.64
N MET A 235 -8.56 -15.23 -4.87
CA MET A 235 -8.58 -13.81 -4.52
C MET A 235 -8.62 -13.61 -3.01
N THR A 236 -9.51 -14.29 -2.28
CA THR A 236 -9.54 -14.18 -0.82
C THR A 236 -8.24 -14.69 -0.19
N LYS A 237 -7.63 -15.75 -0.73
CA LYS A 237 -6.30 -16.20 -0.30
C LYS A 237 -5.24 -15.11 -0.50
N THR A 238 -5.26 -14.42 -1.64
CA THR A 238 -4.34 -13.29 -1.90
C THR A 238 -4.49 -12.22 -0.85
N VAL A 239 -5.74 -11.81 -0.58
CA VAL A 239 -6.02 -10.75 0.38
C VAL A 239 -5.63 -11.18 1.78
N ALA A 240 -5.95 -12.41 2.20
CA ALA A 240 -5.54 -12.94 3.49
C ALA A 240 -4.01 -12.97 3.66
N LEU A 241 -3.27 -13.33 2.60
CA LEU A 241 -1.80 -13.28 2.61
C LEU A 241 -1.28 -11.83 2.73
N ILE A 242 -1.89 -10.88 2.02
CA ILE A 242 -1.54 -9.45 2.12
C ILE A 242 -1.86 -8.89 3.50
N THR A 243 -2.99 -9.28 4.09
CA THR A 243 -3.35 -8.87 5.46
C THR A 243 -2.40 -9.48 6.47
N GLY A 244 -2.09 -10.78 6.34
CA GLY A 244 -1.14 -11.47 7.20
C GLY A 244 0.25 -10.85 7.13
N SER A 245 0.76 -10.57 5.92
CA SER A 245 2.04 -9.88 5.74
C SER A 245 2.01 -8.48 6.32
N THR A 246 0.92 -7.73 6.15
CA THR A 246 0.76 -6.39 6.74
C THR A 246 0.72 -6.45 8.27
N PHE A 247 0.07 -7.45 8.86
CA PHE A 247 0.07 -7.59 10.31
C PHE A 247 1.49 -7.83 10.84
N ILE A 248 2.22 -8.77 10.23
CA ILE A 248 3.56 -9.16 10.69
C ILE A 248 4.60 -8.07 10.41
N LEU A 249 4.60 -7.51 9.20
CA LEU A 249 5.65 -6.61 8.73
C LEU A 249 5.37 -5.13 9.00
N PHE A 250 4.17 -4.79 9.50
CA PHE A 250 3.77 -3.41 9.78
C PHE A 250 3.20 -3.25 11.18
N THR A 251 2.10 -3.95 11.50
CA THR A 251 1.42 -3.78 12.79
C THR A 251 2.31 -4.16 13.97
N ILE A 252 3.08 -5.25 13.86
CA ILE A 252 4.01 -5.66 14.93
C ILE A 252 5.12 -4.62 15.15
N PRO A 253 5.90 -4.21 14.13
CA PRO A 253 6.88 -3.12 14.28
C PRO A 253 6.28 -1.83 14.86
N ASP A 254 5.05 -1.50 14.47
CA ASP A 254 4.37 -0.31 14.95
C ASP A 254 3.96 -0.42 16.41
N LEU A 255 3.45 -1.57 16.86
CA LEU A 255 3.16 -1.84 18.26
C LEU A 255 4.43 -1.77 19.10
N ILE A 256 5.53 -2.39 18.62
CA ILE A 256 6.82 -2.32 19.33
C ILE A 256 7.28 -0.87 19.44
N THR A 257 7.24 -0.10 18.37
CA THR A 257 7.69 1.30 18.39
C THR A 257 6.72 2.20 19.17
N TYR A 258 5.45 1.82 19.31
CA TYR A 258 4.47 2.52 20.14
C TYR A 258 4.79 2.36 21.63
N PHE A 259 5.11 1.15 22.08
CA PHE A 259 5.48 0.89 23.48
C PHE A 259 6.94 1.24 23.81
N TYR A 260 7.84 1.11 22.83
CA TYR A 260 9.27 1.32 22.98
C TYR A 260 9.79 2.33 21.95
N PRO A 261 9.53 3.64 22.15
CA PRO A 261 9.91 4.68 21.18
C PRO A 261 11.44 4.86 21.03
N PHE A 262 12.23 4.29 21.95
CA PHE A 262 13.69 4.37 21.94
C PHE A 262 14.39 3.28 21.12
N VAL A 263 13.66 2.28 20.63
CA VAL A 263 14.23 1.21 19.79
C VAL A 263 14.69 1.78 18.45
N ASN A 264 15.80 1.26 17.91
CA ASN A 264 16.39 1.73 16.66
C ASN A 264 15.36 1.72 15.51
N SER A 265 14.90 2.92 15.16
CA SER A 265 13.83 3.10 14.19
C SER A 265 14.18 2.58 12.79
N ASN A 266 15.46 2.52 12.42
CA ASN A 266 15.89 2.11 11.07
C ASN A 266 15.53 0.64 10.77
N VAL A 267 15.75 -0.28 11.71
CA VAL A 267 15.41 -1.70 11.52
C VAL A 267 13.91 -1.89 11.35
N MET A 268 13.10 -1.19 12.15
CA MET A 268 11.64 -1.23 12.04
C MET A 268 11.15 -0.65 10.71
N TYR A 269 11.79 0.41 10.22
CA TYR A 269 11.47 0.94 8.89
C TYR A 269 11.90 0.00 7.75
N LEU A 270 13.01 -0.73 7.89
CA LEU A 270 13.40 -1.77 6.93
C LEU A 270 12.40 -2.94 6.91
N MET A 271 11.86 -3.33 8.07
CA MET A 271 10.76 -4.31 8.13
C MET A 271 9.52 -3.80 7.40
N ASN A 272 9.15 -2.54 7.61
CA ASN A 272 8.06 -1.91 6.89
C ASN A 272 8.31 -1.90 5.38
N LEU A 273 9.52 -1.57 4.93
CA LEU A 273 9.89 -1.53 3.51
C LEU A 273 9.75 -2.90 2.83
N ASN A 274 10.19 -3.96 3.52
CA ASN A 274 10.07 -5.34 3.06
C ASN A 274 8.62 -5.76 2.76
N LYS A 275 7.60 -5.14 3.38
CA LYS A 275 6.20 -5.39 3.02
C LYS A 275 5.95 -5.14 1.54
N GLY A 276 6.47 -4.05 0.98
CA GLY A 276 6.21 -3.71 -0.43
C GLY A 276 6.74 -4.78 -1.38
N VAL A 277 7.92 -5.33 -1.08
CA VAL A 277 8.51 -6.46 -1.83
C VAL A 277 7.65 -7.72 -1.66
N VAL A 278 7.21 -8.03 -0.43
CA VAL A 278 6.34 -9.18 -0.15
C VAL A 278 4.99 -9.06 -0.87
N ASN A 279 4.40 -7.87 -0.93
CA ASN A 279 3.17 -7.62 -1.67
C ASN A 279 3.34 -7.94 -3.17
N ILE A 280 4.44 -7.51 -3.79
CA ILE A 280 4.76 -7.84 -5.19
C ILE A 280 4.84 -9.35 -5.39
N LEU A 281 5.56 -10.06 -4.51
CA LEU A 281 5.67 -11.52 -4.57
C LEU A 281 4.31 -12.21 -4.40
N ILE A 282 3.46 -11.72 -3.49
CA ILE A 282 2.11 -12.24 -3.29
C ILE A 282 1.29 -12.03 -4.57
N PHE A 283 1.24 -10.81 -5.12
CA PHE A 283 0.50 -10.54 -6.36
C PHE A 283 0.96 -11.45 -7.51
N MET A 284 2.26 -11.70 -7.60
CA MET A 284 2.83 -12.52 -8.67
C MET A 284 2.57 -14.01 -8.55
N THR A 285 2.54 -14.51 -7.33
CA THR A 285 2.30 -15.92 -7.06
C THR A 285 0.81 -16.26 -7.15
N THR A 286 -0.07 -15.38 -6.64
CA THR A 286 -1.50 -15.68 -6.50
C THR A 286 -2.38 -15.23 -7.66
N GLN A 287 -2.02 -14.16 -8.38
CA GLN A 287 -2.87 -13.59 -9.43
C GLN A 287 -2.33 -13.94 -10.83
N LYS A 288 -2.86 -15.03 -11.40
CA LYS A 288 -2.49 -15.48 -12.75
C LYS A 288 -2.70 -14.38 -13.81
N THR A 289 -3.79 -13.62 -13.71
CA THR A 289 -4.09 -12.53 -14.65
C THR A 289 -3.04 -11.42 -14.59
N LEU A 290 -2.63 -10.98 -13.38
CA LEU A 290 -1.58 -9.96 -13.25
C LEU A 290 -0.24 -10.47 -13.75
N ARG A 291 0.11 -11.74 -13.47
CA ARG A 291 1.32 -12.35 -13.99
C ARG A 291 1.33 -12.40 -15.52
N GLN A 292 0.19 -12.69 -16.15
CA GLN A 292 0.06 -12.65 -17.61
C GLN A 292 0.21 -11.24 -18.18
N LEU A 293 -0.18 -10.21 -17.43
CA LEU A 293 0.03 -8.81 -17.83
C LEU A 293 1.50 -8.40 -17.75
N MET A 294 2.25 -8.91 -16.77
CA MET A 294 3.69 -8.62 -16.64
C MET A 294 4.56 -9.45 -17.58
N PHE A 295 4.22 -10.71 -17.77
CA PHE A 295 4.91 -11.61 -18.69
C PHE A 295 3.91 -12.07 -19.76
N PRO A 296 3.68 -11.25 -20.80
CA PRO A 296 2.81 -11.62 -21.90
C PRO A 296 3.41 -12.81 -22.63
N THR A 297 3.04 -14.01 -22.20
CA THR A 297 3.29 -15.23 -22.98
C THR A 297 2.54 -15.11 -24.30
N LYS A 298 3.17 -15.46 -25.43
CA LYS A 298 2.62 -15.47 -26.80
C LYS A 298 1.24 -16.15 -26.97
N ILE A 299 0.75 -16.86 -25.95
CA ILE A 299 -0.55 -17.53 -25.92
C ILE A 299 -1.74 -16.55 -26.01
N GLN A 300 -1.57 -15.27 -25.65
CA GLN A 300 -2.65 -14.27 -25.79
C GLN A 300 -2.97 -13.89 -27.23
N GLU A 301 -1.99 -13.91 -28.15
CA GLU A 301 -2.23 -13.69 -29.59
C GLU A 301 -3.19 -14.77 -30.13
N ILE A 302 -2.96 -16.03 -29.73
CA ILE A 302 -3.79 -17.19 -30.12
C ILE A 302 -5.23 -17.05 -29.59
N GLN A 303 -5.42 -16.51 -28.38
CA GLN A 303 -6.76 -16.29 -27.84
C GLN A 303 -7.48 -15.09 -28.46
N SER A 304 -6.77 -14.02 -28.80
CA SER A 304 -7.36 -12.89 -29.54
C SER A 304 -7.77 -13.29 -30.96
N GLU A 305 -6.99 -14.13 -31.64
CA GLU A 305 -7.33 -14.67 -32.96
C GLU A 305 -8.53 -15.62 -32.90
N ALA A 306 -8.61 -16.48 -31.88
CA ALA A 306 -9.75 -17.38 -31.68
C ALA A 306 -11.05 -16.62 -31.35
N PHE A 307 -11.00 -15.54 -30.55
CA PHE A 307 -12.19 -14.74 -30.22
C PHE A 307 -12.65 -13.85 -31.40
N SER A 308 -11.72 -13.32 -32.18
CA SER A 308 -12.01 -12.62 -33.44
C SER A 308 -12.68 -13.55 -34.46
N SER A 309 -12.19 -14.78 -34.58
CA SER A 309 -12.78 -15.80 -35.45
C SER A 309 -14.19 -16.22 -35.01
N ARG A 310 -14.47 -16.26 -33.70
CA ARG A 310 -15.80 -16.59 -33.19
C ARG A 310 -16.83 -15.47 -33.40
N LYS A 311 -16.40 -14.20 -33.38
CA LYS A 311 -17.28 -13.05 -33.63
C LYS A 311 -17.71 -12.95 -35.11
N LYS A 312 -16.86 -13.41 -36.04
CA LYS A 312 -17.19 -13.53 -37.47
C LYS A 312 -18.25 -14.61 -37.75
N ASN A 313 -18.27 -15.71 -36.98
CA ASN A 313 -19.23 -16.79 -37.22
C ASN A 313 -20.63 -16.52 -36.67
N THR A 314 -20.79 -15.61 -35.69
CA THR A 314 -22.13 -15.27 -35.17
C THR A 314 -22.88 -14.24 -36.04
N THR A 315 -22.19 -13.54 -36.95
CA THR A 315 -22.82 -12.56 -37.84
C THR A 315 -23.40 -13.17 -39.12
N VAL A 316 -23.12 -14.45 -39.41
CA VAL A 316 -23.56 -15.12 -40.65
C VAL A 316 -24.89 -15.89 -40.50
N VAL A 317 -25.47 -15.97 -39.29
CA VAL A 317 -26.66 -16.80 -39.01
C VAL A 317 -27.96 -15.98 -38.83
N GLN A 318 -28.04 -14.75 -39.37
CA GLN A 318 -29.26 -13.92 -39.29
C GLN A 318 -29.80 -13.43 -40.64
N ILE A 319 -29.57 -14.17 -41.73
CA ILE A 319 -30.29 -13.98 -42.99
C ILE A 319 -30.80 -15.35 -43.43
N GLY A 320 -32.08 -15.61 -43.15
CA GLY A 320 -32.79 -16.84 -43.45
C GLY A 320 -34.21 -16.76 -42.93
#